data_AF-A0A954I2V4-F1
#
_entry.id   AF-A0A954I2V4-F1
#
_cell.length_a   1.000
_cell.length_b   1.000
_cell.length_c   1.000
_cell.angle_alpha   90.00
_cell.angle_beta   90.00
_cell.angle_gamma   90.00
#
_symmetry.space_group_name_H-M   'P 1'
#
loop_
_entity.id
_entity.type
_entity.pdbx_description
1 polymer ?
#
loop_
_entity_poly.entity_id
_entity_poly.type
_entity_poly.pdbx_seq_one_letter_code
_entity_poly.pdbx_strand_id
1 'polypeptide(L)'
;MSTIAATNHPKPAVYSVGLDPDSNREITLAAEANAMGFRIEGGFEGLQPEEHHSARGCLFVGPDAAEDLPESLLTASRLSVIAVLPSCPADRASQLMRQGLYAVVTLPLQQPALVELIVDAARQSELRHARLSENVGAIQRMGQATAKELEVLDLIIAGQKNREIAETLGITVRAVEDRRYRLLRKVGVDSLPELVALATTARIARSGLSEVNREYRSGRGQSQSCIKGIEIWTMSEEHRELRICQSTYRDAESFREATVGVTFHRGEGLPGKVWEQRAPVFLKELVRPGFVRSTAAEVVRMNSAIGIPCFLRQSVEAVIVFLLDDFQETPAAFESWRIDPQSSKMHLVDGIYFNARHLEQLTPHVHFPLGVGLPGISSGDARPQAVVQIGEHPDVIRSASCFRDGIEHAVTIPLTSSGSAISDVFVLLSNDARPVFGLIQIWKVVDNHLELSFEALNGTATDLPRETPIASEGSLQERCFRQQRPLLADDEDEITLTQESATKNLQMAIVCPTTIGNRVVAVTLLGCQ
;
A
#
# COMPACT_ATOMS: atom_id res chain seq x y z
N MET A 1 -16.30 -42.62 10.89
CA MET A 1 -14.96 -42.47 10.27
C MET A 1 -15.15 -42.28 8.77
N SER A 2 -15.59 -41.09 8.35
CA SER A 2 -15.65 -40.76 6.93
C SER A 2 -14.32 -40.17 6.51
N THR A 3 -13.65 -40.90 5.64
CA THR A 3 -12.43 -40.54 4.93
C THR A 3 -12.65 -39.21 4.22
N ILE A 4 -11.97 -38.15 4.66
CA ILE A 4 -11.79 -36.92 3.88
C ILE A 4 -11.07 -37.38 2.62
N ALA A 5 -11.76 -37.30 1.47
CA ALA A 5 -11.13 -37.51 0.18
C ALA A 5 -9.98 -36.51 0.08
N ALA A 6 -8.75 -37.01 0.14
CA ALA A 6 -7.56 -36.23 -0.18
C ALA A 6 -7.80 -35.65 -1.57
N THR A 7 -8.03 -34.34 -1.64
CA THR A 7 -8.10 -33.62 -2.90
C THR A 7 -6.76 -33.85 -3.58
N ASN A 8 -6.80 -34.64 -4.66
CA ASN A 8 -5.64 -35.07 -5.42
C ASN A 8 -5.12 -33.87 -6.24
N HIS A 9 -4.62 -32.86 -5.55
CA HIS A 9 -3.94 -31.74 -6.18
C HIS A 9 -2.60 -32.22 -6.72
N PRO A 10 -2.23 -31.86 -7.96
CA PRO A 10 -0.91 -32.18 -8.47
C PRO A 10 0.13 -31.59 -7.50
N LYS A 11 1.07 -32.43 -7.08
CA LYS A 11 2.22 -32.03 -6.28
C LYS A 11 2.92 -30.83 -6.95
N PRO A 12 3.40 -29.83 -6.18
CA PRO A 12 4.09 -28.69 -6.75
C PRO A 12 5.27 -29.18 -7.59
N ALA A 13 5.51 -28.54 -8.72
CA ALA A 13 6.53 -28.95 -9.66
C ALA A 13 7.58 -27.85 -9.85
N VAL A 14 8.77 -28.30 -10.22
CA VAL A 14 9.84 -27.43 -10.67
C VAL A 14 9.87 -27.53 -12.19
N TYR A 15 9.66 -26.38 -12.83
CA TYR A 15 9.67 -26.22 -14.27
C TYR A 15 10.93 -25.47 -14.69
N SER A 16 11.42 -25.75 -15.90
CA SER A 16 12.50 -24.98 -16.50
C SER A 16 12.26 -24.65 -17.97
N VAL A 17 12.80 -23.52 -18.42
CA VAL A 17 12.81 -23.04 -19.82
C VAL A 17 14.15 -22.37 -20.11
N GLY A 18 14.74 -22.66 -21.26
CA GLY A 18 15.91 -21.92 -21.75
C GLY A 18 17.15 -22.03 -20.86
N LEU A 19 17.20 -23.00 -19.94
CA LEU A 19 18.36 -23.26 -19.09
C LEU A 19 19.31 -24.26 -19.75
N ASP A 20 20.61 -24.08 -19.53
CA ASP A 20 21.61 -25.06 -19.96
C ASP A 20 21.48 -26.39 -19.17
N PRO A 21 22.01 -27.51 -19.69
CA PRO A 21 21.87 -28.82 -19.07
C PRO A 21 22.46 -28.93 -17.66
N ASP A 22 23.53 -28.19 -17.36
CA ASP A 22 24.20 -28.27 -16.07
C ASP A 22 23.41 -27.49 -15.01
N SER A 23 22.95 -26.28 -15.32
CA SER A 23 22.03 -25.51 -14.47
C SER A 23 20.72 -26.26 -14.21
N ASN A 24 20.14 -26.89 -15.25
CA ASN A 24 18.97 -27.76 -15.10
C ASN A 24 19.25 -28.92 -14.15
N ARG A 25 20.43 -29.55 -14.26
CA ARG A 25 20.84 -30.65 -13.40
C ARG A 25 21.04 -30.20 -11.95
N GLU A 26 21.61 -29.03 -11.70
CA GLU A 26 21.75 -28.47 -10.35
C GLU A 26 20.39 -28.19 -9.70
N ILE A 27 19.45 -27.59 -10.44
CA ILE A 27 18.09 -27.32 -9.98
C ILE A 27 17.34 -28.64 -9.71
N THR A 28 17.47 -29.61 -10.62
CA THR A 28 16.90 -30.95 -10.46
C THR A 28 17.44 -31.63 -9.20
N LEU A 29 18.77 -31.65 -9.01
CA LEU A 29 19.39 -32.25 -7.84
C LEU A 29 19.00 -31.54 -6.55
N ALA A 30 18.88 -30.20 -6.54
CA ALA A 30 18.41 -29.45 -5.39
C ALA A 30 16.94 -29.76 -5.05
N ALA A 31 16.09 -29.91 -6.07
CA ALA A 31 14.70 -30.33 -5.90
C ALA A 31 14.59 -31.78 -5.39
N GLU A 32 15.41 -32.70 -5.91
CA GLU A 32 15.47 -34.11 -5.48
C GLU A 32 16.00 -34.27 -4.05
N ALA A 33 17.10 -33.56 -3.72
CA ALA A 33 17.75 -33.60 -2.42
C ALA A 33 16.82 -33.17 -1.29
N ASN A 34 15.81 -32.34 -1.59
CA ASN A 34 14.86 -31.86 -0.61
C ASN A 34 13.68 -32.82 -0.35
N ALA A 35 13.52 -33.91 -1.11
CA ALA A 35 12.60 -35.05 -0.88
C ALA A 35 11.21 -34.76 -0.25
N MET A 36 10.67 -33.55 -0.38
CA MET A 36 9.37 -33.11 0.16
C MET A 36 8.35 -32.90 -0.96
N GLY A 37 8.39 -33.78 -1.96
CA GLY A 37 7.25 -33.99 -2.85
C GLY A 37 7.16 -33.06 -4.07
N PHE A 38 8.27 -32.55 -4.59
CA PHE A 38 8.27 -31.88 -5.89
C PHE A 38 8.21 -32.88 -7.04
N ARG A 39 7.47 -32.55 -8.12
CA ARG A 39 7.62 -33.21 -9.42
C ARG A 39 8.60 -32.41 -10.28
N ILE A 40 9.39 -33.11 -11.07
CA ILE A 40 10.37 -32.49 -11.97
C ILE A 40 9.80 -32.65 -13.37
N GLU A 41 9.40 -31.53 -13.98
CA GLU A 41 8.83 -31.53 -15.32
C GLU A 41 9.80 -30.76 -16.24
N GLY A 42 10.48 -31.51 -17.11
CA GLY A 42 11.45 -30.97 -18.05
C GLY A 42 10.73 -30.26 -19.19
N GLY A 43 10.70 -28.93 -19.14
CA GLY A 43 10.19 -28.06 -20.21
C GLY A 43 8.79 -27.53 -19.95
N PHE A 44 8.70 -26.30 -19.44
CA PHE A 44 7.44 -25.54 -19.42
C PHE A 44 6.87 -25.31 -20.83
N GLU A 45 7.71 -25.39 -21.88
CA GLU A 45 7.31 -25.37 -23.29
C GLU A 45 6.36 -26.51 -23.69
N GLY A 46 6.31 -27.58 -22.90
CA GLY A 46 5.40 -28.71 -23.11
C GLY A 46 3.99 -28.51 -22.55
N LEU A 47 3.75 -27.47 -21.73
CA LEU A 47 2.43 -27.16 -21.17
C LEU A 47 1.59 -26.37 -22.16
N GLN A 48 0.38 -26.83 -22.41
CA GLN A 48 -0.59 -26.07 -23.20
C GLN A 48 -0.93 -24.75 -22.47
N PRO A 49 -1.24 -23.65 -23.18
CA PRO A 49 -1.62 -22.37 -22.56
C PRO A 49 -2.77 -22.49 -21.53
N GLU A 50 -3.67 -23.44 -21.74
CA GLU A 50 -4.77 -23.76 -20.82
C GLU A 50 -4.28 -24.41 -19.51
N GLU A 51 -3.10 -25.04 -19.50
CA GLU A 51 -2.56 -25.71 -18.31
C GLU A 51 -1.79 -24.74 -17.40
N HIS A 52 -1.35 -23.59 -17.93
CA HIS A 52 -0.57 -22.57 -17.21
C HIS A 52 -1.30 -22.03 -15.97
N HIS A 53 -2.62 -21.89 -16.06
CA HIS A 53 -3.44 -21.44 -14.94
C HIS A 53 -3.59 -22.50 -13.84
N SER A 54 -3.19 -23.75 -14.06
CA SER A 54 -3.35 -24.84 -13.08
C SER A 54 -2.01 -25.33 -12.51
N ALA A 55 -0.90 -24.99 -13.17
CA ALA A 55 0.46 -25.33 -12.77
C ALA A 55 0.83 -24.73 -11.41
N ARG A 56 1.47 -25.53 -10.55
CA ARG A 56 1.86 -25.16 -9.18
C ARG A 56 3.36 -25.35 -8.98
N GLY A 57 3.97 -24.46 -8.21
CA GLY A 57 5.40 -24.53 -7.87
C GLY A 57 6.19 -23.37 -8.46
N CYS A 58 7.39 -23.63 -8.95
CA CYS A 58 8.30 -22.61 -9.45
C CYS A 58 8.74 -22.88 -10.88
N LEU A 59 8.94 -21.79 -11.62
CA LEU A 59 9.41 -21.82 -13.00
C LEU A 59 10.76 -21.13 -13.07
N PHE A 60 11.80 -21.86 -13.46
CA PHE A 60 13.12 -21.33 -13.71
C PHE A 60 13.27 -20.96 -15.19
N VAL A 61 13.58 -19.70 -15.47
CA VAL A 61 13.80 -19.22 -16.83
C VAL A 61 15.27 -18.87 -17.03
N GLY A 62 15.86 -19.38 -18.10
CA GLY A 62 17.22 -19.03 -18.49
C GLY A 62 17.31 -17.67 -19.18
N PRO A 63 18.53 -17.27 -19.57
CA PRO A 63 18.82 -15.90 -20.01
C PRO A 63 17.96 -15.44 -21.18
N ASP A 64 17.90 -16.23 -22.24
CA ASP A 64 17.15 -15.88 -23.47
C ASP A 64 15.64 -15.77 -23.18
N ALA A 65 15.11 -16.66 -22.34
CA ALA A 65 13.70 -16.64 -21.94
C ALA A 65 13.37 -15.50 -20.96
N ALA A 66 14.34 -15.02 -20.19
CA ALA A 66 14.18 -13.87 -19.30
C ALA A 66 14.26 -12.52 -20.04
N GLU A 67 14.80 -12.49 -21.27
CA GLU A 67 14.85 -11.28 -22.09
C GLU A 67 13.49 -10.89 -22.65
N ASP A 68 12.69 -11.88 -23.07
CA ASP A 68 11.38 -11.69 -23.67
C ASP A 68 10.31 -12.53 -22.96
N LEU A 69 10.19 -12.32 -21.64
CA LEU A 69 9.23 -13.07 -20.83
C LEU A 69 7.81 -12.62 -21.19
N PRO A 70 6.92 -13.53 -21.67
CA PRO A 70 5.57 -13.14 -22.04
C PRO A 70 4.80 -12.63 -20.83
N GLU A 71 4.18 -11.45 -20.94
CA GLU A 71 3.36 -10.87 -19.86
C GLU A 71 2.23 -11.82 -19.42
N SER A 72 1.70 -12.63 -20.36
CA SER A 72 0.72 -13.68 -20.10
C SER A 72 1.22 -14.76 -19.13
N LEU A 73 2.52 -15.03 -19.09
CA LEU A 73 3.11 -16.01 -18.18
C LEU A 73 3.13 -15.49 -16.73
N LEU A 74 3.38 -14.20 -16.55
CA LEU A 74 3.41 -13.52 -15.25
C LEU A 74 2.00 -13.28 -14.70
N THR A 75 1.04 -13.01 -15.59
CA THR A 75 -0.34 -12.64 -15.22
C THR A 75 -1.30 -13.84 -15.16
N ALA A 76 -1.16 -14.82 -16.08
CA ALA A 76 -2.06 -15.97 -16.16
C ALA A 76 -1.57 -17.19 -15.37
N SER A 77 -0.24 -17.36 -15.20
CA SER A 77 0.30 -18.41 -14.36
C SER A 77 0.37 -17.96 -12.90
N ARG A 78 0.22 -18.91 -11.97
CA ARG A 78 0.41 -18.65 -10.52
C ARG A 78 1.74 -19.22 -10.01
N LEU A 79 2.64 -19.56 -10.92
CA LEU A 79 3.97 -20.05 -10.60
C LEU A 79 4.82 -18.91 -10.03
N SER A 80 5.77 -19.26 -9.17
CA SER A 80 6.82 -18.33 -8.79
C SER A 80 7.90 -18.38 -9.87
N VAL A 81 7.97 -17.32 -10.69
CA VAL A 81 8.93 -17.25 -11.80
C VAL A 81 10.28 -16.76 -11.29
N ILE A 82 11.34 -17.51 -11.56
CA ILE A 82 12.71 -17.26 -11.09
C ILE A 82 13.62 -17.18 -12.32
N ALA A 83 14.30 -16.07 -12.50
CA ALA A 83 15.30 -15.96 -13.57
C ALA A 83 16.66 -16.51 -13.11
N VAL A 84 17.31 -17.31 -13.95
CA VAL A 84 18.67 -17.81 -13.75
C VAL A 84 19.57 -17.21 -14.80
N LEU A 85 20.55 -16.43 -14.37
CA LEU A 85 21.39 -15.65 -15.27
C LEU A 85 22.88 -15.91 -14.99
N PRO A 86 23.75 -16.04 -16.01
CA PRO A 86 25.19 -16.15 -15.81
C PRO A 86 25.78 -15.01 -14.99
N SER A 87 25.24 -13.81 -15.20
CA SER A 87 25.49 -12.61 -14.43
C SER A 87 24.24 -11.76 -14.50
N CYS A 88 23.88 -11.14 -13.39
CA CYS A 88 22.77 -10.21 -13.35
C CYS A 88 23.20 -8.96 -12.58
N PRO A 89 23.55 -7.88 -13.30
CA PRO A 89 23.71 -6.56 -12.71
C PRO A 89 22.43 -6.14 -11.94
N ALA A 90 22.59 -5.35 -10.88
CA ALA A 90 21.51 -5.03 -9.94
C ALA A 90 20.31 -4.30 -10.59
N ASP A 91 20.57 -3.51 -11.63
CA ASP A 91 19.58 -2.83 -12.48
C ASP A 91 18.75 -3.84 -13.28
N ARG A 92 19.40 -4.83 -13.91
CA ARG A 92 18.73 -5.89 -14.65
C ARG A 92 17.92 -6.78 -13.72
N ALA A 93 18.46 -7.10 -12.54
CA ALA A 93 17.74 -7.85 -11.51
C ALA A 93 16.50 -7.06 -11.06
N SER A 94 16.65 -5.76 -10.80
CA SER A 94 15.55 -4.88 -10.40
C SER A 94 14.48 -4.77 -11.50
N GLN A 95 14.85 -4.70 -12.77
CA GLN A 95 13.92 -4.66 -13.90
C GLN A 95 13.07 -5.92 -13.97
N LEU A 96 13.72 -7.08 -13.87
CA LEU A 96 13.04 -8.38 -13.87
C LEU A 96 12.11 -8.53 -12.66
N MET A 97 12.55 -8.11 -11.47
CA MET A 97 11.69 -8.12 -10.28
C MET A 97 10.46 -7.22 -10.43
N ARG A 98 10.58 -6.04 -11.07
CA ARG A 98 9.44 -5.16 -11.37
C ARG A 98 8.41 -5.77 -12.32
N GLN A 99 8.83 -6.71 -13.16
CA GLN A 99 7.92 -7.45 -14.05
C GLN A 99 7.14 -8.55 -13.31
N GLY A 100 7.32 -8.70 -12.00
CA GLY A 100 6.58 -9.69 -11.20
C GLY A 100 7.31 -11.02 -11.04
N LEU A 101 8.61 -11.09 -11.34
CA LEU A 101 9.42 -12.25 -11.00
C LEU A 101 9.53 -12.37 -9.48
N TYR A 102 9.54 -13.62 -9.01
CA TYR A 102 9.70 -13.94 -7.61
C TYR A 102 11.14 -13.76 -7.14
N ALA A 103 12.11 -14.12 -7.98
CA ALA A 103 13.52 -13.97 -7.68
C ALA A 103 14.36 -13.94 -8.96
N VAL A 104 15.58 -13.41 -8.83
CA VAL A 104 16.64 -13.52 -9.84
C VAL A 104 17.86 -14.13 -9.16
N VAL A 105 18.39 -15.21 -9.73
CA VAL A 105 19.59 -15.90 -9.24
C VAL A 105 20.67 -15.89 -10.29
N THR A 106 21.92 -15.77 -9.85
CA THR A 106 23.09 -15.79 -10.72
C THR A 106 23.84 -17.11 -10.63
N LEU A 107 24.40 -17.58 -11.74
CA LEU A 107 25.31 -18.72 -11.74
C LEU A 107 26.67 -18.33 -11.10
N PRO A 108 27.37 -19.27 -10.43
CA PRO A 108 26.97 -20.65 -10.16
C PRO A 108 25.92 -20.73 -9.03
N LEU A 109 24.99 -21.68 -9.13
CA LEU A 109 23.92 -21.81 -8.14
C LEU A 109 24.48 -22.42 -6.85
N GLN A 110 24.32 -21.71 -5.74
CA GLN A 110 24.69 -22.25 -4.43
C GLN A 110 23.61 -23.18 -3.91
N GLN A 111 23.90 -24.49 -3.81
CA GLN A 111 22.90 -25.50 -3.43
C GLN A 111 22.10 -25.17 -2.16
N PRO A 112 22.70 -24.71 -1.04
CA PRO A 112 21.92 -24.40 0.16
C PRO A 112 20.89 -23.29 -0.05
N ALA A 113 21.27 -22.23 -0.76
CA ALA A 113 20.39 -21.10 -1.08
C ALA A 113 19.33 -21.45 -2.12
N LEU A 114 19.67 -22.31 -3.08
CA LEU A 114 18.75 -22.78 -4.11
C LEU A 114 17.63 -23.64 -3.53
N VAL A 115 17.95 -24.51 -2.55
CA VAL A 115 16.96 -25.34 -1.86
C VAL A 115 15.95 -24.47 -1.11
N GLU A 116 16.42 -23.48 -0.35
CA GLU A 116 15.57 -22.53 0.38
C GLU A 116 14.66 -21.74 -0.58
N LEU A 117 15.24 -21.24 -1.67
CA LEU A 117 14.49 -20.52 -2.70
C LEU A 117 13.38 -21.36 -3.31
N ILE A 118 13.65 -22.63 -3.66
CA ILE A 118 12.66 -23.55 -4.25
C ILE A 118 11.50 -23.78 -3.27
N VAL A 119 11.82 -24.01 -1.98
CA VAL A 119 10.80 -24.22 -0.93
C VAL A 119 9.91 -23.00 -0.79
N ASP A 120 10.49 -21.81 -0.66
CA ASP A 120 9.74 -20.59 -0.44
C ASP A 120 8.93 -20.20 -1.68
N ALA A 121 9.52 -20.29 -2.87
CA ALA A 121 8.85 -20.04 -4.13
C ALA A 121 7.63 -20.95 -4.32
N ALA A 122 7.79 -22.24 -4.05
CA ALA A 122 6.70 -23.20 -4.16
C ALA A 122 5.61 -22.96 -3.12
N ARG A 123 5.98 -22.65 -1.86
CA ARG A 123 5.03 -22.31 -0.81
C ARG A 123 4.17 -21.10 -1.22
N GLN A 124 4.79 -20.08 -1.81
CA GLN A 124 4.07 -18.89 -2.29
C GLN A 124 3.12 -19.21 -3.43
N SER A 125 3.51 -20.07 -4.38
CA SER A 125 2.62 -20.55 -5.45
C SER A 125 1.42 -21.33 -4.89
N GLU A 126 1.65 -22.25 -3.93
CA GLU A 126 0.57 -22.98 -3.26
C GLU A 126 -0.39 -22.05 -2.51
N LEU A 127 0.12 -21.02 -1.82
CA LEU A 127 -0.72 -20.01 -1.19
C LEU A 127 -1.56 -19.24 -2.21
N ARG A 128 -1.00 -18.85 -3.36
CA ARG A 128 -1.76 -18.19 -4.44
C ARG A 128 -2.86 -19.10 -5.01
N HIS A 129 -2.58 -20.40 -5.17
CA HIS A 129 -3.57 -21.38 -5.65
C HIS A 129 -4.65 -21.71 -4.61
N ALA A 130 -4.27 -21.88 -3.34
CA ALA A 130 -5.22 -22.09 -2.25
C ALA A 130 -6.19 -20.91 -2.16
N ARG A 131 -5.67 -19.69 -2.20
CA ARG A 131 -6.48 -18.45 -2.22
C ARG A 131 -7.43 -18.39 -3.41
N LEU A 132 -6.97 -18.68 -4.63
CA LEU A 132 -7.88 -18.69 -5.78
C LEU A 132 -8.92 -19.80 -5.67
N SER A 133 -8.53 -21.00 -5.25
CA SER A 133 -9.46 -22.12 -5.09
C SER A 133 -10.51 -21.83 -4.02
N GLU A 134 -10.12 -21.19 -2.92
CA GLU A 134 -11.02 -20.70 -1.88
C GLU A 134 -11.94 -19.60 -2.41
N ASN A 135 -11.40 -18.62 -3.14
CA ASN A 135 -12.18 -17.54 -3.74
C ASN A 135 -13.17 -18.04 -4.80
N VAL A 136 -12.74 -18.91 -5.72
CA VAL A 136 -13.59 -19.54 -6.74
C VAL A 136 -14.64 -20.42 -6.09
N GLY A 137 -14.25 -21.22 -5.09
CA GLY A 137 -15.19 -22.03 -4.32
C GLY A 137 -16.21 -21.18 -3.55
N ALA A 138 -15.78 -20.06 -2.97
CA ALA A 138 -16.65 -19.13 -2.27
C ALA A 138 -17.58 -18.39 -3.25
N ILE A 139 -17.10 -17.99 -4.43
CA ILE A 139 -17.89 -17.38 -5.51
C ILE A 139 -18.94 -18.38 -6.03
N GLN A 140 -18.58 -19.66 -6.23
CA GLN A 140 -19.52 -20.71 -6.62
C GLN A 140 -20.59 -20.96 -5.55
N ARG A 141 -20.20 -21.04 -4.28
CA ARG A 141 -21.13 -21.16 -3.14
C ARG A 141 -22.01 -19.92 -2.97
N MET A 142 -21.50 -18.75 -3.31
CA MET A 142 -22.28 -17.51 -3.34
C MET A 142 -23.34 -17.52 -4.44
N GLY A 143 -23.10 -18.20 -5.56
CA GLY A 143 -24.11 -18.49 -6.57
C GLY A 143 -25.29 -19.33 -6.06
N GLN A 144 -25.16 -19.98 -4.90
CA GLN A 144 -26.21 -20.76 -4.23
C GLN A 144 -26.93 -19.96 -3.13
N ALA A 145 -26.57 -18.69 -2.94
CA ALA A 145 -27.29 -17.79 -2.04
C ALA A 145 -28.72 -17.56 -2.56
N THR A 146 -29.67 -17.54 -1.63
CA THR A 146 -31.08 -17.28 -1.96
C THR A 146 -31.28 -15.80 -2.26
N ALA A 147 -32.31 -15.46 -3.04
CA ALA A 147 -32.66 -14.07 -3.35
C ALA A 147 -32.76 -13.18 -2.09
N LYS A 148 -33.33 -13.72 -1.00
CA LYS A 148 -33.47 -13.03 0.29
C LYS A 148 -32.15 -12.80 1.04
N GLU A 149 -31.15 -13.65 0.81
CA GLU A 149 -29.80 -13.50 1.35
C GLU A 149 -28.99 -12.51 0.52
N LEU A 150 -29.17 -12.53 -0.81
CA LEU A 150 -28.56 -11.56 -1.73
C LEU A 150 -29.12 -10.15 -1.54
N GLU A 151 -30.43 -9.99 -1.27
CA GLU A 151 -31.02 -8.69 -0.89
C GLU A 151 -30.34 -8.07 0.34
N VAL A 152 -30.05 -8.89 1.36
CA VAL A 152 -29.33 -8.44 2.55
C VAL A 152 -27.88 -8.11 2.22
N LEU A 153 -27.23 -8.95 1.40
CA LEU A 153 -25.87 -8.71 0.93
C LEU A 153 -25.75 -7.39 0.15
N ASP A 154 -26.68 -7.10 -0.74
CA ASP A 154 -26.69 -5.89 -1.56
C ASP A 154 -26.83 -4.63 -0.70
N LEU A 155 -27.67 -4.68 0.35
CA LEU A 155 -27.84 -3.55 1.28
C LEU A 155 -26.64 -3.40 2.23
N ILE A 156 -26.00 -4.50 2.62
CA ILE A 156 -24.73 -4.47 3.38
C ILE A 156 -23.62 -3.86 2.53
N ILE A 157 -23.53 -4.29 1.27
CA ILE A 157 -22.60 -3.76 0.28
C ILE A 157 -22.87 -2.26 0.06
N ALA A 158 -24.13 -1.83 0.11
CA ALA A 158 -24.55 -0.43 0.08
C ALA A 158 -24.34 0.33 1.40
N GLY A 159 -23.62 -0.25 2.38
CA GLY A 159 -23.25 0.40 3.63
C GLY A 159 -24.37 0.53 4.66
N GLN A 160 -25.52 -0.11 4.46
CA GLN A 160 -26.63 -0.03 5.42
C GLN A 160 -26.34 -0.83 6.70
N LYS A 161 -26.73 -0.28 7.84
CA LYS A 161 -26.64 -0.97 9.14
C LYS A 161 -27.76 -2.00 9.29
N ASN A 162 -27.58 -3.02 10.14
CA ASN A 162 -28.61 -4.07 10.35
C ASN A 162 -30.03 -3.52 10.63
N ARG A 163 -30.12 -2.38 11.34
CA ARG A 163 -31.39 -1.72 11.63
C ARG A 163 -32.01 -1.07 10.40
N GLU A 164 -31.20 -0.38 9.61
CA GLU A 164 -31.63 0.24 8.35
C GLU A 164 -32.03 -0.82 7.33
N ILE A 165 -31.30 -1.93 7.25
CA ILE A 165 -31.65 -3.09 6.41
C ILE A 165 -32.98 -3.70 6.86
N ALA A 166 -33.18 -3.84 8.17
CA ALA A 166 -34.41 -4.38 8.74
C ALA A 166 -35.62 -3.49 8.41
N GLU A 167 -35.46 -2.18 8.56
CA GLU A 167 -36.46 -1.18 8.17
C GLU A 167 -36.72 -1.20 6.65
N THR A 168 -35.67 -1.22 5.82
CA THR A 168 -35.74 -1.27 4.35
C THR A 168 -36.47 -2.52 3.85
N LEU A 169 -36.20 -3.67 4.45
CA LEU A 169 -36.77 -4.96 4.02
C LEU A 169 -38.08 -5.32 4.76
N GLY A 170 -38.55 -4.47 5.69
CA GLY A 170 -39.74 -4.76 6.51
C GLY A 170 -39.61 -6.02 7.38
N ILE A 171 -38.40 -6.32 7.86
CA ILE A 171 -38.09 -7.49 8.69
C ILE A 171 -37.49 -7.08 10.04
N THR A 172 -37.28 -8.03 10.94
CA THR A 172 -36.60 -7.75 12.22
C THR A 172 -35.09 -7.71 12.06
N VAL A 173 -34.40 -6.96 12.92
CA VAL A 173 -32.91 -6.93 12.99
C VAL A 173 -32.35 -8.34 13.15
N ARG A 174 -32.98 -9.17 13.98
CA ARG A 174 -32.62 -10.57 14.15
C ARG A 174 -32.72 -11.38 12.86
N ALA A 175 -33.73 -11.11 12.02
CA ALA A 175 -33.86 -11.76 10.72
C ALA A 175 -32.76 -11.35 9.74
N VAL A 176 -32.25 -10.12 9.82
CA VAL A 176 -31.06 -9.66 9.06
C VAL A 176 -29.82 -10.41 9.52
N GLU A 177 -29.59 -10.51 10.83
CA GLU A 177 -28.46 -11.24 11.42
C GLU A 177 -28.48 -12.73 11.05
N ASP A 178 -29.65 -13.37 11.12
CA ASP A 178 -29.81 -14.77 10.73
C ASP A 178 -29.53 -14.98 9.23
N ARG A 179 -29.90 -14.03 8.37
CA ARG A 179 -29.59 -14.06 6.93
C ARG A 179 -28.09 -13.87 6.68
N ARG A 180 -27.43 -12.95 7.40
CA ARG A 180 -25.96 -12.77 7.37
C ARG A 180 -25.24 -14.04 7.77
N TYR A 181 -25.65 -14.65 8.88
CA TYR A 181 -25.04 -15.87 9.38
C TYR A 181 -25.18 -17.03 8.38
N ARG A 182 -26.37 -17.21 7.80
CA ARG A 182 -26.59 -18.21 6.76
C ARG A 182 -25.75 -17.96 5.52
N LEU A 183 -25.61 -16.69 5.11
CA LEU A 183 -24.81 -16.31 3.96
C LEU A 183 -23.31 -16.57 4.20
N LEU A 184 -22.77 -16.19 5.36
CA LEU A 184 -21.39 -16.49 5.77
C LEU A 184 -21.11 -18.00 5.78
N ARG A 185 -21.97 -18.77 6.44
CA ARG A 185 -21.89 -20.24 6.50
C ARG A 185 -21.98 -20.88 5.11
N LYS A 186 -22.83 -20.34 4.24
CA LYS A 186 -23.05 -20.88 2.89
C LYS A 186 -21.86 -20.58 1.99
N VAL A 187 -21.33 -19.36 2.03
CA VAL A 187 -20.15 -18.94 1.25
C VAL A 187 -18.86 -19.56 1.80
N GLY A 188 -18.84 -19.93 3.08
CA GLY A 188 -17.71 -20.58 3.74
C GLY A 188 -16.63 -19.59 4.15
N VAL A 189 -17.05 -18.41 4.61
CA VAL A 189 -16.18 -17.31 5.01
C VAL A 189 -16.50 -16.92 6.45
N ASP A 190 -15.46 -16.56 7.20
CA ASP A 190 -15.57 -16.36 8.65
C ASP A 190 -15.99 -14.94 9.01
N SER A 191 -16.00 -14.02 8.03
CA SER A 191 -16.24 -12.61 8.27
C SER A 191 -17.09 -11.94 7.18
N LEU A 192 -17.86 -10.93 7.59
CA LEU A 192 -18.66 -10.10 6.68
C LEU A 192 -17.79 -9.30 5.67
N PRO A 193 -16.63 -8.75 6.05
CA PRO A 193 -15.72 -8.09 5.10
C PRO A 193 -15.24 -9.02 3.98
N GLU A 194 -14.89 -10.26 4.31
CA GLU A 194 -14.47 -11.27 3.34
C GLU A 194 -15.60 -11.63 2.36
N LEU A 195 -16.82 -11.78 2.88
CA LEU A 195 -18.02 -11.97 2.09
C LEU A 195 -18.28 -10.79 1.13
N VAL A 196 -18.10 -9.55 1.58
CA VAL A 196 -18.28 -8.33 0.77
C VAL A 196 -17.21 -8.22 -0.31
N ALA A 197 -15.95 -8.52 0.01
CA ALA A 197 -14.84 -8.52 -0.94
C ALA A 197 -15.11 -9.52 -2.09
N LEU A 198 -15.42 -10.77 -1.74
CA LEU A 198 -15.76 -11.82 -2.71
C LEU A 198 -16.99 -11.48 -3.55
N ALA A 199 -18.02 -10.92 -2.92
CA ALA A 199 -19.25 -10.54 -3.59
C ALA A 199 -19.03 -9.41 -4.60
N THR A 200 -18.13 -8.48 -4.27
CA THR A 200 -17.80 -7.38 -5.16
C THR A 200 -16.94 -7.85 -6.33
N THR A 201 -15.95 -8.72 -6.11
CA THR A 201 -15.19 -9.38 -7.18
C THR A 201 -16.12 -10.17 -8.12
N ALA A 202 -17.11 -10.89 -7.59
CA ALA A 202 -18.11 -11.61 -8.37
C ALA A 202 -19.14 -10.70 -9.08
N ARG A 203 -19.34 -9.46 -8.61
CA ARG A 203 -20.21 -8.46 -9.25
C ARG A 203 -19.48 -7.75 -10.38
N ILE A 204 -18.20 -7.42 -10.18
CA ILE A 204 -17.31 -6.81 -11.18
C ILE A 204 -17.19 -7.70 -12.42
N ALA A 205 -17.03 -9.02 -12.24
CA ALA A 205 -17.03 -9.98 -13.34
C ALA A 205 -18.37 -10.07 -14.12
N ARG A 206 -19.48 -9.55 -13.56
CA ARG A 206 -20.84 -9.64 -14.14
C ARG A 206 -21.36 -8.33 -14.73
N SER A 207 -20.86 -7.17 -14.30
CA SER A 207 -21.31 -5.86 -14.76
C SER A 207 -20.15 -5.09 -15.37
N GLY A 208 -20.09 -5.02 -16.71
CA GLY A 208 -19.08 -4.27 -17.46
C GLY A 208 -19.02 -2.78 -17.06
N LEU A 209 -17.79 -2.31 -16.83
CA LEU A 209 -17.38 -1.03 -16.24
C LEU A 209 -17.42 0.17 -17.22
N SER A 210 -18.53 0.90 -17.41
CA SER A 210 -18.47 2.08 -18.30
C SER A 210 -19.30 3.33 -17.97
N GLU A 211 -20.17 3.32 -16.95
CA GLU A 211 -21.08 4.46 -16.69
C GLU A 211 -20.67 5.35 -15.50
N VAL A 212 -20.22 4.79 -14.37
CA VAL A 212 -19.88 5.58 -13.16
C VAL A 212 -18.64 6.48 -13.36
N ASN A 213 -17.69 6.05 -14.19
CA ASN A 213 -16.48 6.83 -14.50
C ASN A 213 -16.72 8.09 -15.34
N ARG A 214 -17.90 8.25 -15.96
CA ARG A 214 -18.15 9.32 -16.94
C ARG A 214 -18.50 10.66 -16.29
N GLU A 215 -19.15 10.66 -15.12
CA GLU A 215 -19.50 11.87 -14.38
C GLU A 215 -18.29 12.51 -13.69
N TYR A 216 -17.45 11.73 -12.99
CA TYR A 216 -16.26 12.25 -12.29
C TYR A 216 -15.19 12.81 -13.26
N ARG A 217 -15.03 12.24 -14.46
CA ARG A 217 -14.04 12.69 -15.46
C ARG A 217 -14.38 14.04 -16.12
N SER A 218 -15.63 14.49 -16.01
CA SER A 218 -16.12 15.71 -16.67
C SER A 218 -15.75 17.02 -15.96
N GLY A 219 -15.31 16.95 -14.70
CA GLY A 219 -14.97 18.10 -13.85
C GLY A 219 -13.48 18.42 -13.75
N ARG A 220 -12.71 18.40 -14.84
CA ARG A 220 -11.28 18.82 -14.87
C ARG A 220 -11.12 20.35 -14.72
N GLY A 221 -11.65 20.94 -13.65
CA GLY A 221 -11.38 22.33 -13.25
C GLY A 221 -10.19 22.41 -12.28
N GLN A 222 -9.46 23.54 -12.28
CA GLN A 222 -8.38 23.86 -11.32
C GLN A 222 -8.83 23.52 -9.89
N SER A 223 -8.25 22.47 -9.31
CA SER A 223 -8.67 21.95 -8.03
C SER A 223 -7.47 21.67 -7.14
N GLN A 224 -7.49 22.17 -5.91
CA GLN A 224 -6.37 22.18 -4.97
C GLN A 224 -6.46 21.01 -3.97
N SER A 225 -5.31 20.55 -3.46
CA SER A 225 -5.20 19.51 -2.43
C SER A 225 -5.87 19.90 -1.10
N CYS A 226 -6.37 18.93 -0.31
CA CYS A 226 -6.83 19.18 1.08
C CYS A 226 -5.75 19.72 2.02
N ILE A 227 -4.47 19.49 1.68
CA ILE A 227 -3.34 19.98 2.46
C ILE A 227 -3.31 21.49 2.27
N LYS A 228 -3.55 22.24 3.34
CA LYS A 228 -3.48 23.69 3.36
C LYS A 228 -2.21 24.21 4.03
N GLY A 229 -1.56 23.38 4.81
CA GLY A 229 -0.23 23.67 5.34
C GLY A 229 0.51 22.43 5.81
N ILE A 230 1.83 22.53 5.80
CA ILE A 230 2.74 21.50 6.31
C ILE A 230 3.70 22.18 7.28
N GLU A 231 3.84 21.64 8.47
CA GLU A 231 4.75 22.13 9.49
C GLU A 231 5.72 21.02 9.91
N ILE A 232 6.99 21.35 10.10
CA ILE A 232 8.00 20.48 10.68
C ILE A 232 8.44 21.09 12.00
N TRP A 233 8.16 20.40 13.09
CA TRP A 233 8.51 20.79 14.46
C TRP A 233 9.69 19.96 14.95
N THR A 234 10.71 20.59 15.53
CA THR A 234 11.90 19.89 16.05
C THR A 234 12.15 20.25 17.51
N MET A 235 12.88 19.38 18.22
CA MET A 235 13.24 19.59 19.61
C MET A 235 14.28 20.72 19.75
N SER A 236 13.99 21.71 20.59
CA SER A 236 15.01 22.66 21.06
C SER A 236 15.87 22.01 22.15
N GLU A 237 17.18 21.92 21.94
CA GLU A 237 18.11 21.38 22.93
C GLU A 237 18.15 22.23 24.22
N GLU A 238 17.91 23.54 24.12
CA GLU A 238 18.01 24.49 25.23
C GLU A 238 16.81 24.42 26.18
N HIS A 239 15.58 24.28 25.65
CA HIS A 239 14.35 24.45 26.42
C HIS A 239 13.50 23.18 26.54
N ARG A 240 13.89 22.06 25.91
CA ARG A 240 13.12 20.79 25.90
C ARG A 240 11.66 20.97 25.50
N GLU A 241 11.45 21.74 24.44
CA GLU A 241 10.15 22.00 23.85
C GLU A 241 10.27 21.90 22.32
N LEU A 242 9.14 21.64 21.66
CA LEU A 242 9.08 21.63 20.21
C LEU A 242 8.95 23.07 19.70
N ARG A 243 9.75 23.39 18.69
CA ARG A 243 9.72 24.67 17.96
C ARG A 243 9.55 24.43 16.48
N ILE A 244 8.92 25.37 15.79
CA ILE A 244 8.78 25.28 14.34
C ILE A 244 10.16 25.38 13.69
N CYS A 245 10.47 24.41 12.83
CA CYS A 245 11.73 24.34 12.08
C CYS A 245 11.53 24.81 10.64
N GLN A 246 10.50 24.29 9.97
CA GLN A 246 10.07 24.71 8.64
C GLN A 246 8.54 24.69 8.59
N SER A 247 7.94 25.57 7.80
CA SER A 247 6.51 25.57 7.55
C SER A 247 6.17 26.16 6.20
N THR A 248 5.20 25.57 5.51
CA THR A 248 4.63 26.13 4.27
C THR A 248 3.11 26.10 4.36
N TYR A 249 2.46 27.11 3.78
CA TYR A 249 1.01 27.27 3.85
C TYR A 249 0.45 27.85 2.55
N ARG A 250 -0.72 27.35 2.13
CA ARG A 250 -1.51 27.91 1.04
C ARG A 250 -2.59 28.83 1.59
N ASP A 251 -2.61 30.08 1.10
CA ASP A 251 -3.65 31.09 1.41
C ASP A 251 -3.96 31.23 2.92
N ALA A 252 -2.93 31.15 3.77
CA ALA A 252 -3.09 31.13 5.23
C ALA A 252 -1.99 31.92 5.97
N GLU A 253 -1.68 33.13 5.49
CA GLU A 253 -0.69 34.03 6.11
C GLU A 253 -1.02 34.33 7.59
N SER A 254 -2.27 34.64 7.91
CA SER A 254 -2.68 34.90 9.30
C SER A 254 -2.47 33.70 10.22
N PHE A 255 -2.55 32.48 9.69
CA PHE A 255 -2.23 31.27 10.45
C PHE A 255 -0.72 31.12 10.64
N ARG A 256 0.10 31.43 9.62
CA ARG A 256 1.56 31.47 9.72
C ARG A 256 2.01 32.42 10.81
N GLU A 257 1.50 33.65 10.82
CA GLU A 257 1.81 34.66 11.84
C GLU A 257 1.45 34.17 13.24
N ALA A 258 0.30 33.49 13.40
CA ALA A 258 -0.12 32.90 14.66
C ALA A 258 0.70 31.66 15.09
N THR A 259 1.50 31.08 14.19
CA THR A 259 2.39 29.94 14.48
C THR A 259 3.79 30.40 14.91
N VAL A 260 4.25 31.58 14.45
CA VAL A 260 5.58 32.10 14.79
C VAL A 260 5.71 32.29 16.30
N GLY A 261 6.76 31.71 16.88
CA GLY A 261 7.06 31.81 18.31
C GLY A 261 6.24 30.88 19.21
N VAL A 262 5.29 30.11 18.66
CA VAL A 262 4.59 29.07 19.42
C VAL A 262 5.55 27.93 19.74
N THR A 263 5.46 27.42 20.96
CA THR A 263 6.19 26.23 21.40
C THR A 263 5.22 25.21 21.98
N PHE A 264 5.61 23.93 21.97
CA PHE A 264 4.81 22.86 22.57
C PHE A 264 5.65 22.04 23.53
N HIS A 265 5.18 21.89 24.76
CA HIS A 265 5.70 20.89 25.68
C HIS A 265 5.15 19.49 25.36
N ARG A 266 5.75 18.46 25.96
CA ARG A 266 5.30 17.08 25.79
C ARG A 266 3.85 16.92 26.27
N GLY A 267 3.01 16.31 25.43
CA GLY A 267 1.57 16.15 25.66
C GLY A 267 0.71 17.37 25.29
N GLU A 268 1.32 18.51 24.97
CA GLU A 268 0.61 19.76 24.68
C GLU A 268 0.36 19.95 23.17
N GLY A 269 -0.85 20.38 22.82
CA GLY A 269 -1.22 20.58 21.41
C GLY A 269 -1.08 19.32 20.57
N LEU A 270 -1.11 19.47 19.24
CA LEU A 270 -0.88 18.33 18.35
C LEU A 270 0.58 17.86 18.36
N PRO A 271 1.60 18.74 18.17
CA PRO A 271 2.98 18.28 18.12
C PRO A 271 3.45 17.62 19.43
N GLY A 272 3.08 18.19 20.59
CA GLY A 272 3.42 17.64 21.89
C GLY A 272 2.75 16.30 22.17
N LYS A 273 1.50 16.09 21.72
CA LYS A 273 0.83 14.77 21.81
C LYS A 273 1.53 13.72 20.96
N VAL A 274 1.95 14.05 19.73
CA VAL A 274 2.74 13.14 18.90
C VAL A 274 4.06 12.78 19.60
N TRP A 275 4.74 13.78 20.17
CA TRP A 275 5.98 13.55 20.93
C TRP A 275 5.76 12.67 22.17
N GLU A 276 4.65 12.85 22.88
CA GLU A 276 4.29 12.04 24.03
C GLU A 276 3.99 10.59 23.65
N GLN A 277 3.08 10.42 22.69
CA GLN A 277 2.52 9.12 22.28
C GLN A 277 3.44 8.33 21.38
N ARG A 278 4.40 8.99 20.71
CA ARG A 278 5.34 8.37 19.77
C ARG A 278 4.62 7.61 18.65
N ALA A 279 3.51 8.17 18.19
CA ALA A 279 2.65 7.60 17.16
C ALA A 279 1.92 8.73 16.42
N PRO A 280 1.34 8.46 15.24
CA PRO A 280 0.46 9.41 14.58
C PRO A 280 -0.71 9.82 15.47
N VAL A 281 -1.06 11.11 15.45
CA VAL A 281 -2.19 11.67 16.18
C VAL A 281 -3.08 12.43 15.21
N PHE A 282 -4.39 12.16 15.26
CA PHE A 282 -5.39 12.78 14.40
C PHE A 282 -6.25 13.74 15.22
N LEU A 283 -6.38 14.98 14.74
CA LEU A 283 -7.35 15.95 15.24
C LEU A 283 -8.40 16.17 14.17
N LYS A 284 -9.61 15.63 14.41
CA LYS A 284 -10.77 15.75 13.51
C LYS A 284 -11.42 17.15 13.55
N GLU A 285 -11.11 17.91 14.60
CA GLU A 285 -11.60 19.28 14.80
C GLU A 285 -10.49 20.13 15.45
N LEU A 286 -10.00 21.11 14.69
CA LEU A 286 -9.02 22.10 15.12
C LEU A 286 -9.65 23.26 15.90
N VAL A 287 -10.87 23.64 15.54
CA VAL A 287 -11.57 24.80 16.14
C VAL A 287 -12.26 24.36 17.42
N ARG A 288 -11.51 24.33 18.53
CA ARG A 288 -12.03 23.95 19.86
C ARG A 288 -11.45 24.84 20.96
N PRO A 289 -12.20 25.05 22.07
CA PRO A 289 -11.69 25.77 23.23
C PRO A 289 -10.37 25.17 23.74
N GLY A 290 -9.34 26.01 23.91
CA GLY A 290 -8.02 25.60 24.39
C GLY A 290 -7.00 25.23 23.30
N PHE A 291 -7.36 25.29 22.02
CA PHE A 291 -6.36 25.23 20.94
C PHE A 291 -5.79 26.63 20.67
N VAL A 292 -4.48 26.81 20.90
CA VAL A 292 -3.77 28.11 20.86
C VAL A 292 -4.01 28.90 19.57
N ARG A 293 -4.24 28.20 18.46
CA ARG A 293 -4.40 28.78 17.12
C ARG A 293 -5.82 28.63 16.54
N SER A 294 -6.81 28.34 17.38
CA SER A 294 -8.19 28.04 16.96
C SER A 294 -8.81 29.14 16.11
N THR A 295 -8.70 30.40 16.54
CA THR A 295 -9.26 31.55 15.81
C THR A 295 -8.60 31.73 14.45
N ALA A 296 -7.27 31.56 14.38
CA ALA A 296 -6.55 31.68 13.11
C ALA A 296 -6.93 30.53 12.16
N ALA A 297 -7.03 29.29 12.66
CA ALA A 297 -7.45 28.12 11.90
C ALA A 297 -8.84 28.31 11.30
N GLU A 298 -9.78 28.84 12.09
CA GLU A 298 -11.16 29.11 11.67
C GLU A 298 -11.22 30.13 10.53
N VAL A 299 -10.48 31.24 10.65
CA VAL A 299 -10.40 32.29 9.61
C VAL A 299 -9.94 31.72 8.27
N VAL A 300 -8.97 30.80 8.30
CA VAL A 300 -8.43 30.16 7.09
C VAL A 300 -9.11 28.83 6.76
N ARG A 301 -10.20 28.45 7.45
CA ARG A 301 -10.95 27.21 7.23
C ARG A 301 -10.11 25.92 7.30
N MET A 302 -9.14 25.88 8.21
CA MET A 302 -8.47 24.63 8.58
C MET A 302 -9.28 23.92 9.65
N ASN A 303 -9.75 22.71 9.34
CA ASN A 303 -10.70 21.99 10.20
C ASN A 303 -10.06 20.81 10.91
N SER A 304 -9.07 20.17 10.30
CA SER A 304 -8.45 18.95 10.81
C SER A 304 -6.94 19.02 10.71
N ALA A 305 -6.24 18.22 11.51
CA ALA A 305 -4.80 18.08 11.40
C ALA A 305 -4.32 16.69 11.76
N ILE A 306 -3.19 16.31 11.19
CA ILE A 306 -2.53 15.02 11.44
C ILE A 306 -1.10 15.31 11.82
N GLY A 307 -0.68 14.80 12.97
CA GLY A 307 0.70 14.85 13.41
C GLY A 307 1.36 13.49 13.25
N ILE A 308 2.55 13.42 12.65
CA ILE A 308 3.30 12.19 12.37
C ILE A 308 4.69 12.32 12.99
N PRO A 309 5.13 11.33 13.80
CA PRO A 309 6.47 11.35 14.37
C PRO A 309 7.51 10.92 13.33
N CYS A 310 8.64 11.62 13.28
CA CYS A 310 9.86 11.19 12.60
C CYS A 310 10.89 10.78 13.65
N PHE A 311 11.35 9.54 13.57
CA PHE A 311 12.27 8.99 14.55
C PHE A 311 13.71 9.00 14.04
N LEU A 312 14.61 9.36 14.96
CA LEU A 312 16.02 9.08 14.85
C LEU A 312 16.40 8.23 16.07
N ARG A 313 16.88 7.00 15.85
CA ARG A 313 17.17 6.02 16.91
C ARG A 313 15.92 5.66 17.73
N GLN A 314 15.83 6.18 18.96
CA GLN A 314 14.74 5.95 19.89
C GLN A 314 14.08 7.27 20.34
N SER A 315 14.43 8.41 19.74
CA SER A 315 13.79 9.70 20.03
C SER A 315 12.94 10.16 18.85
N VAL A 316 11.84 10.84 19.17
CA VAL A 316 11.11 11.63 18.17
C VAL A 316 11.96 12.86 17.90
N GLU A 317 12.52 12.93 16.70
CA GLU A 317 13.46 13.97 16.29
C GLU A 317 12.74 15.16 15.66
N ALA A 318 11.69 14.84 14.91
CA ALA A 318 10.80 15.82 14.34
C ALA A 318 9.34 15.33 14.42
N VAL A 319 8.40 16.28 14.36
CA VAL A 319 6.99 16.03 14.17
C VAL A 319 6.55 16.77 12.92
N ILE A 320 6.05 16.02 11.94
CA ILE A 320 5.39 16.58 10.76
C ILE A 320 3.93 16.81 11.12
N VAL A 321 3.38 17.98 10.80
CA VAL A 321 1.96 18.27 10.91
C VAL A 321 1.39 18.62 9.54
N PHE A 322 0.38 17.86 9.11
CA PHE A 322 -0.47 18.21 7.98
C PHE A 322 -1.70 18.94 8.48
N LEU A 323 -1.93 20.15 7.98
CA LEU A 323 -3.11 20.96 8.25
C LEU A 323 -4.08 20.81 7.08
N LEU A 324 -5.29 20.38 7.39
CA LEU A 324 -6.29 19.99 6.40
C LEU A 324 -7.44 21.00 6.39
N ASP A 325 -7.86 21.39 5.19
CA ASP A 325 -9.09 22.16 5.01
C ASP A 325 -10.34 21.26 4.95
N ASP A 326 -11.48 21.90 4.70
CA ASP A 326 -12.76 21.24 4.52
C ASP A 326 -12.84 20.59 3.13
N PHE A 327 -12.34 19.36 3.00
CA PHE A 327 -12.29 18.62 1.74
C PHE A 327 -13.67 18.03 1.36
N GLN A 328 -14.63 18.90 1.03
CA GLN A 328 -16.04 18.52 0.89
C GLN A 328 -16.46 17.98 -0.47
N GLU A 329 -15.63 18.03 -1.51
CA GLU A 329 -16.07 17.65 -2.87
C GLU A 329 -15.46 16.34 -3.39
N THR A 330 -14.35 15.88 -2.81
CA THR A 330 -13.64 14.69 -3.31
C THR A 330 -13.31 13.69 -2.21
N PRO A 331 -13.24 12.40 -2.58
CA PRO A 331 -12.90 11.33 -1.66
C PRO A 331 -11.41 11.37 -1.31
N ALA A 332 -11.10 11.38 -0.01
CA ALA A 332 -9.75 11.14 0.49
C ALA A 332 -9.81 10.51 1.88
N ALA A 333 -8.76 9.79 2.25
CA ALA A 333 -8.61 9.30 3.61
C ALA A 333 -7.16 9.26 4.06
N PHE A 334 -6.99 9.44 5.37
CA PHE A 334 -5.72 9.30 6.07
C PHE A 334 -5.93 8.29 7.19
N GLU A 335 -5.07 7.28 7.29
CA GLU A 335 -5.24 6.19 8.25
C GLU A 335 -3.91 5.87 8.93
N SER A 336 -3.95 5.46 10.19
CA SER A 336 -2.79 4.87 10.88
C SER A 336 -3.12 3.45 11.30
N TRP A 337 -2.25 2.52 10.90
CA TRP A 337 -2.40 1.09 11.16
C TRP A 337 -1.26 0.60 12.03
N ARG A 338 -1.56 0.06 13.21
CA ARG A 338 -0.56 -0.45 14.13
C ARG A 338 -0.45 -1.95 14.08
N ILE A 339 0.78 -2.45 14.08
CA ILE A 339 1.08 -3.87 14.18
C ILE A 339 0.80 -4.34 15.62
N ASP A 340 -0.02 -5.37 15.77
CA ASP A 340 -0.16 -6.12 17.01
C ASP A 340 0.98 -7.15 17.10
N PRO A 341 1.89 -7.02 18.09
CA PRO A 341 3.01 -7.94 18.26
C PRO A 341 2.59 -9.38 18.55
N GLN A 342 1.40 -9.62 19.09
CA GLN A 342 0.94 -10.95 19.48
C GLN A 342 0.32 -11.71 18.32
N SER A 343 -0.45 -11.04 17.46
CA SER A 343 -1.19 -11.69 16.38
C SER A 343 -0.53 -11.57 15.01
N SER A 344 0.54 -10.77 14.86
CA SER A 344 1.15 -10.42 13.57
C SER A 344 0.11 -9.89 12.56
N LYS A 345 -0.85 -9.11 13.07
CA LYS A 345 -1.88 -8.42 12.28
C LYS A 345 -1.85 -6.95 12.62
N MET A 346 -2.34 -6.13 11.71
CA MET A 346 -2.48 -4.70 11.89
C MET A 346 -3.93 -4.34 12.21
N HIS A 347 -4.11 -3.38 13.09
CA HIS A 347 -5.41 -2.80 13.41
C HIS A 347 -5.39 -1.30 13.17
N LEU A 348 -6.54 -0.74 12.82
CA LEU A 348 -6.71 0.70 12.68
C LEU A 348 -6.54 1.34 14.06
N VAL A 349 -5.66 2.34 14.16
CA VAL A 349 -5.52 3.20 15.35
C VAL A 349 -6.51 4.35 15.26
N ASP A 350 -6.46 5.10 14.16
CA ASP A 350 -7.39 6.19 13.85
C ASP A 350 -7.33 6.54 12.36
N GLY A 351 -8.28 7.34 11.89
CA GLY A 351 -8.29 7.88 10.54
C GLY A 351 -9.23 9.07 10.36
N ILE A 352 -8.99 9.84 9.31
CA ILE A 352 -9.82 10.96 8.84
C ILE A 352 -10.28 10.63 7.42
N TYR A 353 -11.58 10.75 7.18
CA TYR A 353 -12.22 10.40 5.92
C TYR A 353 -12.99 11.60 5.39
N PHE A 354 -12.80 11.89 4.12
CA PHE A 354 -13.48 12.94 3.39
C PHE A 354 -14.22 12.30 2.24
N ASN A 355 -15.54 12.45 2.16
CA ASN A 355 -16.42 11.84 1.13
C ASN A 355 -16.18 10.34 0.84
N ALA A 356 -15.56 9.61 1.76
CA ALA A 356 -15.23 8.20 1.62
C ALA A 356 -16.04 7.38 2.62
N ARG A 357 -17.38 7.49 2.55
CA ARG A 357 -18.29 6.94 3.56
C ARG A 357 -18.24 5.41 3.63
N HIS A 358 -18.15 4.74 2.49
CA HIS A 358 -18.13 3.27 2.47
C HIS A 358 -16.81 2.74 3.04
N LEU A 359 -15.71 3.42 2.74
CA LEU A 359 -14.39 3.15 3.27
C LEU A 359 -14.35 3.41 4.78
N GLU A 360 -14.83 4.56 5.25
CA GLU A 360 -14.87 4.93 6.67
C GLU A 360 -15.64 3.89 7.49
N GLN A 361 -16.78 3.43 7.01
CA GLN A 361 -17.61 2.44 7.70
C GLN A 361 -16.96 1.05 7.73
N LEU A 362 -16.27 0.66 6.66
CA LEU A 362 -15.64 -0.65 6.56
C LEU A 362 -14.37 -0.73 7.41
N THR A 363 -13.57 0.34 7.43
CA THR A 363 -12.18 0.30 7.86
C THR A 363 -11.96 -0.17 9.30
N PRO A 364 -12.77 0.25 10.30
CA PRO A 364 -12.65 -0.25 11.68
C PRO A 364 -12.84 -1.77 11.83
N HIS A 365 -13.40 -2.44 10.82
CA HIS A 365 -13.67 -3.87 10.81
C HIS A 365 -12.65 -4.67 9.98
N VAL A 366 -11.60 -4.01 9.47
CA VAL A 366 -10.56 -4.63 8.65
C VAL A 366 -9.30 -4.83 9.50
N HIS A 367 -8.64 -5.96 9.28
CA HIS A 367 -7.31 -6.23 9.81
C HIS A 367 -6.39 -6.69 8.68
N PHE A 368 -5.14 -6.22 8.69
CA PHE A 368 -4.14 -6.62 7.69
C PHE A 368 -3.14 -7.57 8.32
N PRO A 369 -3.06 -8.85 7.89
CA PRO A 369 -1.88 -9.66 8.19
C PRO A 369 -0.61 -8.99 7.65
N LEU A 370 0.54 -9.20 8.30
CA LEU A 370 1.83 -8.76 7.75
C LEU A 370 2.07 -9.36 6.36
N GLY A 371 2.55 -8.54 5.43
CA GLY A 371 2.73 -8.91 4.02
C GLY A 371 1.43 -9.02 3.19
N VAL A 372 0.27 -8.69 3.75
CA VAL A 372 -1.02 -8.77 3.04
C VAL A 372 -1.70 -7.40 3.02
N GLY A 373 -2.11 -6.97 1.83
CA GLY A 373 -2.62 -5.62 1.65
C GLY A 373 -1.51 -4.58 1.64
N LEU A 374 -1.73 -3.41 1.04
CA LEU A 374 -0.70 -2.35 1.01
C LEU A 374 -0.06 -2.05 2.37
N PRO A 375 -0.81 -1.92 3.49
CA PRO A 375 -0.19 -1.68 4.79
C PRO A 375 0.68 -2.86 5.26
N GLY A 376 0.23 -4.10 5.02
CA GLY A 376 0.98 -5.30 5.38
C GLY A 376 2.26 -5.45 4.56
N ILE A 377 2.21 -5.18 3.25
CA ILE A 377 3.37 -5.22 2.34
C ILE A 377 4.38 -4.14 2.72
N SER A 378 3.93 -2.89 2.91
CA SER A 378 4.78 -1.77 3.33
C SER A 378 5.51 -2.05 4.64
N SER A 379 4.83 -2.70 5.59
CA SER A 379 5.46 -3.15 6.83
C SER A 379 6.48 -4.29 6.61
N GLY A 380 6.19 -5.26 5.74
CA GLY A 380 7.05 -6.41 5.49
C GLY A 380 8.35 -6.03 4.78
N ASP A 381 8.26 -5.17 3.78
CA ASP A 381 9.40 -4.66 3.03
C ASP A 381 10.12 -3.51 3.75
N ALA A 382 9.48 -2.97 4.80
CA ALA A 382 9.88 -1.78 5.52
C ALA A 382 10.17 -0.59 4.57
N ARG A 383 9.31 -0.44 3.56
CA ARG A 383 9.40 0.58 2.52
C ARG A 383 8.03 1.19 2.24
N PRO A 384 7.99 2.47 1.85
CA PRO A 384 6.78 3.07 1.29
C PRO A 384 6.32 2.29 0.06
N GLN A 385 5.00 2.09 -0.07
CA GLN A 385 4.37 1.52 -1.25
C GLN A 385 3.40 2.54 -1.82
N ALA A 386 3.33 2.65 -3.15
CA ALA A 386 2.35 3.48 -3.82
C ALA A 386 1.67 2.68 -4.93
N VAL A 387 0.35 2.81 -5.02
CA VAL A 387 -0.46 2.25 -6.10
C VAL A 387 -1.30 3.38 -6.67
N VAL A 388 -1.25 3.51 -7.99
CA VAL A 388 -2.23 4.29 -8.76
C VAL A 388 -3.19 3.32 -9.43
N GLN A 389 -4.41 3.76 -9.67
CA GLN A 389 -5.48 2.95 -10.26
C GLN A 389 -5.76 1.66 -9.46
N ILE A 390 -6.16 1.83 -8.19
CA ILE A 390 -6.50 0.73 -7.26
C ILE A 390 -7.51 -0.29 -7.84
N GLY A 391 -8.37 0.13 -8.77
CA GLY A 391 -9.36 -0.74 -9.40
C GLY A 391 -8.67 -1.96 -10.03
N GLU A 392 -8.93 -3.15 -9.46
CA GLU A 392 -8.37 -4.46 -9.85
C GLU A 392 -6.97 -4.81 -9.31
N HIS A 393 -6.32 -3.95 -8.51
CA HIS A 393 -5.00 -4.27 -7.95
C HIS A 393 -5.09 -5.42 -6.91
N PRO A 394 -4.37 -6.54 -7.09
CA PRO A 394 -4.52 -7.76 -6.27
C PRO A 394 -4.13 -7.54 -4.80
N ASP A 395 -3.20 -6.62 -4.55
CA ASP A 395 -2.73 -6.29 -3.20
C ASP A 395 -3.59 -5.24 -2.48
N VAL A 396 -4.72 -4.82 -3.06
CA VAL A 396 -5.64 -3.90 -2.38
C VAL A 396 -6.89 -4.65 -1.91
N ILE A 397 -6.83 -5.14 -0.67
CA ILE A 397 -7.91 -5.93 -0.02
C ILE A 397 -9.26 -5.18 0.01
N ARG A 398 -9.23 -3.84 0.01
CA ARG A 398 -10.41 -2.96 0.06
C ARG A 398 -10.76 -2.31 -1.28
N SER A 399 -10.24 -2.83 -2.40
CA SER A 399 -10.37 -2.21 -3.74
C SER A 399 -11.82 -1.88 -4.11
N ALA A 400 -12.77 -2.73 -3.71
CA ALA A 400 -14.21 -2.53 -3.84
C ALA A 400 -14.75 -1.26 -3.17
N SER A 401 -14.43 -1.03 -1.90
CA SER A 401 -14.89 0.15 -1.15
C SER A 401 -14.17 1.41 -1.61
N CYS A 402 -12.86 1.30 -1.90
CA CYS A 402 -12.11 2.38 -2.52
C CYS A 402 -12.76 2.81 -3.84
N PHE A 403 -13.07 1.86 -4.72
CA PHE A 403 -13.71 2.15 -6.01
C PHE A 403 -15.08 2.82 -5.86
N ARG A 404 -15.92 2.36 -4.92
CA ARG A 404 -17.24 2.95 -4.67
C ARG A 404 -17.18 4.41 -4.22
N ASP A 405 -16.20 4.70 -3.39
CA ASP A 405 -15.96 6.06 -2.94
C ASP A 405 -15.16 6.87 -3.96
N GLY A 406 -14.74 6.28 -5.08
CA GLY A 406 -13.94 6.97 -6.11
C GLY A 406 -12.49 7.21 -5.70
N ILE A 407 -11.95 6.41 -4.77
CA ILE A 407 -10.53 6.36 -4.40
C ILE A 407 -9.77 5.51 -5.43
N GLU A 408 -8.71 6.08 -5.99
CA GLU A 408 -7.93 5.50 -7.07
C GLU A 408 -6.44 5.37 -6.73
N HIS A 409 -5.95 6.09 -5.73
CA HIS A 409 -4.55 6.04 -5.31
C HIS A 409 -4.41 5.70 -3.83
N ALA A 410 -3.34 4.97 -3.53
CA ALA A 410 -2.92 4.66 -2.18
C ALA A 410 -1.42 4.87 -2.04
N VAL A 411 -1.00 5.58 -1.00
CA VAL A 411 0.39 5.66 -0.57
C VAL A 411 0.50 5.18 0.86
N THR A 412 1.51 4.38 1.15
CA THR A 412 1.81 3.89 2.49
C THR A 412 3.19 4.36 2.90
N ILE A 413 3.34 4.73 4.17
CA ILE A 413 4.60 5.20 4.76
C ILE A 413 4.78 4.44 6.07
N PRO A 414 5.74 3.51 6.16
CA PRO A 414 5.99 2.77 7.38
C PRO A 414 6.75 3.63 8.39
N LEU A 415 6.36 3.54 9.67
CA LEU A 415 6.86 4.33 10.78
C LEU A 415 7.48 3.40 11.83
N THR A 416 8.60 3.81 12.44
CA THR A 416 9.34 3.02 13.43
C THR A 416 9.23 3.62 14.83
N SER A 417 8.69 2.90 15.82
CA SER A 417 8.56 3.44 17.19
C SER A 417 9.79 3.22 18.10
N SER A 418 10.64 2.23 17.82
CA SER A 418 11.75 1.84 18.71
C SER A 418 12.89 1.09 18.01
N GLY A 419 13.75 1.80 17.28
CA GLY A 419 15.12 1.38 17.01
C GLY A 419 15.37 0.32 15.92
N SER A 420 14.38 -0.43 15.42
CA SER A 420 14.56 -1.29 14.23
C SER A 420 13.30 -1.93 13.64
N ALA A 421 12.14 -1.90 14.31
CA ALA A 421 10.92 -2.52 13.79
C ALA A 421 9.92 -1.44 13.37
N ILE A 422 9.25 -1.67 12.23
CA ILE A 422 8.03 -0.94 11.87
C ILE A 422 7.00 -1.21 12.97
N SER A 423 6.33 -0.16 13.43
CA SER A 423 5.28 -0.25 14.45
C SER A 423 3.92 0.15 13.92
N ASP A 424 3.92 1.16 13.05
CA ASP A 424 2.73 1.76 12.47
C ASP A 424 2.97 1.96 10.97
N VAL A 425 1.93 1.89 10.16
CA VAL A 425 1.95 2.29 8.76
C VAL A 425 0.91 3.38 8.58
N PHE A 426 1.36 4.53 8.08
CA PHE A 426 0.51 5.63 7.69
C PHE A 426 0.03 5.42 6.25
N VAL A 427 -1.26 5.59 6.01
CA VAL A 427 -1.88 5.33 4.70
C VAL A 427 -2.61 6.60 4.24
N LEU A 428 -2.37 6.97 2.99
CA LEU A 428 -2.95 8.08 2.28
C LEU A 428 -3.77 7.52 1.12
N LEU A 429 -5.03 7.93 0.99
CA LEU A 429 -5.95 7.47 -0.04
C LEU A 429 -6.57 8.69 -0.73
N SER A 430 -6.55 8.72 -2.06
CA SER A 430 -7.08 9.84 -2.86
C SER A 430 -7.46 9.41 -4.29
N ASN A 431 -7.74 10.35 -5.19
CA ASN A 431 -8.13 10.06 -6.57
C ASN A 431 -7.47 10.98 -7.61
N ASP A 432 -7.68 10.70 -8.90
CA ASP A 432 -7.08 11.45 -10.03
C ASP A 432 -7.68 12.85 -10.13
N ALA A 433 -8.97 13.00 -9.78
CA ALA A 433 -9.69 14.26 -9.94
C ALA A 433 -9.12 15.35 -9.03
N ARG A 434 -8.75 15.00 -7.78
CA ARG A 434 -8.12 15.87 -6.79
C ARG A 434 -7.19 15.06 -5.89
N PRO A 435 -5.93 14.83 -6.29
CA PRO A 435 -5.00 14.06 -5.48
C PRO A 435 -4.63 14.83 -4.21
N VAL A 436 -4.45 14.11 -3.08
CA VAL A 436 -3.91 14.71 -1.85
C VAL A 436 -2.49 15.21 -2.11
N PHE A 437 -1.70 14.43 -2.84
CA PHE A 437 -0.41 14.83 -3.39
C PHE A 437 -0.40 14.53 -4.88
N GLY A 438 -0.29 15.57 -5.69
CA GLY A 438 -0.19 15.46 -7.15
C GLY A 438 1.15 14.90 -7.61
N LEU A 439 2.21 15.06 -6.83
CA LEU A 439 3.50 14.41 -7.06
C LEU A 439 3.80 13.43 -5.93
N ILE A 440 4.11 12.18 -6.29
CA ILE A 440 4.57 11.15 -5.36
C ILE A 440 5.85 10.56 -5.94
N GLN A 441 6.96 10.62 -5.20
CA GLN A 441 8.16 9.86 -5.52
C GLN A 441 8.58 8.99 -4.34
N ILE A 442 9.02 7.77 -4.62
CA ILE A 442 9.66 6.89 -3.64
C ILE A 442 11.06 6.59 -4.13
N TRP A 443 12.06 6.95 -3.34
CA TRP A 443 13.48 6.75 -3.59
C TRP A 443 13.99 5.64 -2.66
N LYS A 444 14.67 4.64 -3.22
CA LYS A 444 15.32 3.57 -2.45
C LYS A 444 16.79 3.93 -2.23
N VAL A 445 17.34 3.49 -1.10
CA VAL A 445 18.78 3.62 -0.85
C VAL A 445 19.51 2.43 -1.47
N VAL A 446 20.42 2.69 -2.40
CA VAL A 446 21.29 1.70 -3.07
C VAL A 446 22.71 2.22 -3.01
N ASP A 447 23.64 1.43 -2.46
CA ASP A 447 25.06 1.77 -2.33
C ASP A 447 25.33 3.19 -1.80
N ASN A 448 24.54 3.62 -0.81
CA ASN A 448 24.62 4.94 -0.17
C ASN A 448 24.21 6.13 -1.07
N HIS A 449 23.51 5.86 -2.17
CA HIS A 449 22.86 6.84 -3.03
C HIS A 449 21.34 6.60 -3.07
N LEU A 450 20.58 7.61 -3.50
CA LEU A 450 19.14 7.49 -3.72
C LEU A 450 18.85 7.20 -5.18
N GLU A 451 18.21 6.06 -5.44
CA GLU A 451 17.67 5.71 -6.76
C GLU A 451 16.15 5.82 -6.74
N LEU A 452 15.58 6.48 -7.76
CA LEU A 452 14.13 6.58 -7.92
C LEU A 452 13.53 5.20 -8.19
N SER A 453 12.56 4.78 -7.36
CA SER A 453 11.90 3.48 -7.45
C SER A 453 10.43 3.54 -7.85
N PHE A 454 9.79 4.69 -7.64
CA PHE A 454 8.43 4.97 -8.06
C PHE A 454 8.25 6.46 -8.26
N GLU A 455 7.52 6.84 -9.29
CA GLU A 455 7.05 8.21 -9.49
C GLU A 455 5.61 8.18 -10.02
N ALA A 456 4.76 9.04 -9.50
CA ALA A 456 3.46 9.34 -10.07
C ALA A 456 3.20 10.85 -10.07
N LEU A 457 2.62 11.32 -11.17
CA LEU A 457 2.22 12.69 -11.38
C LEU A 457 0.72 12.74 -11.74
N ASN A 458 -0.07 13.46 -10.93
CA ASN A 458 -1.53 13.58 -11.04
C ASN A 458 -2.19 12.22 -11.27
N GLY A 459 -1.79 11.25 -10.44
CA GLY A 459 -2.31 9.90 -10.43
C GLY A 459 -1.93 9.02 -11.63
N THR A 460 -1.09 9.52 -12.53
CA THR A 460 -0.44 8.72 -13.58
C THR A 460 0.94 8.29 -13.10
N ALA A 461 1.18 6.98 -12.97
CA ALA A 461 2.52 6.46 -12.72
C ALA A 461 3.41 6.69 -13.95
N THR A 462 4.63 7.16 -13.72
CA THR A 462 5.63 7.30 -14.77
C THR A 462 6.35 5.98 -14.96
N ASP A 463 6.43 5.48 -16.19
CA ASP A 463 7.33 4.39 -16.53
C ASP A 463 8.77 4.84 -16.28
N LEU A 464 9.42 4.22 -15.28
CA LEU A 464 10.80 4.57 -14.97
C LEU A 464 11.73 4.10 -16.09
N PRO A 465 12.69 4.95 -16.52
CA PRO A 465 13.67 4.56 -17.51
C PRO A 465 14.54 3.39 -17.03
N ARG A 466 15.19 2.68 -17.98
CA ARG A 466 16.06 1.52 -17.67
C ARG A 466 17.14 1.89 -16.66
N GLU A 467 17.79 3.03 -16.86
CA GLU A 467 18.67 3.66 -15.87
C GLU A 467 17.82 4.56 -14.97
N THR A 468 17.57 4.11 -13.74
CA THR A 468 16.77 4.86 -12.78
C THR A 468 17.52 6.13 -12.37
N PRO A 469 16.85 7.30 -12.32
CA PRO A 469 17.46 8.54 -11.86
C PRO A 469 18.08 8.37 -10.47
N ILE A 470 19.30 8.88 -10.33
CA ILE A 470 19.96 9.05 -9.04
C ILE A 470 19.69 10.49 -8.58
N ALA A 471 19.34 10.67 -7.32
CA ALA A 471 19.13 12.01 -6.77
C ALA A 471 20.40 12.86 -6.96
N SER A 472 20.25 14.06 -7.53
CA SER A 472 21.38 14.97 -7.72
C SER A 472 21.96 15.39 -6.38
N GLU A 473 23.28 15.60 -6.31
CA GLU A 473 23.93 16.06 -5.10
C GLU A 473 23.36 17.43 -4.68
N GLY A 474 22.98 17.57 -3.41
CA GLY A 474 22.37 18.80 -2.92
C GLY A 474 20.88 18.95 -3.23
N SER A 475 20.27 18.04 -4.00
CA SER A 475 18.82 18.00 -4.18
C SER A 475 18.09 17.84 -2.85
N LEU A 476 16.81 18.23 -2.83
CA LEU A 476 15.98 18.13 -1.65
C LEU A 476 15.94 16.69 -1.08
N GLN A 477 15.84 15.69 -1.97
CA GLN A 477 15.84 14.27 -1.59
C GLN A 477 17.17 13.84 -0.98
N GLU A 478 18.27 14.27 -1.57
CA GLU A 478 19.63 13.95 -1.15
C GLU A 478 19.97 14.57 0.21
N ARG A 479 19.58 15.83 0.43
CA ARG A 479 19.67 16.52 1.71
C ARG A 479 18.87 15.81 2.80
N CYS A 480 17.64 15.40 2.50
CA CYS A 480 16.80 14.63 3.44
C CYS A 480 17.48 13.30 3.82
N PHE A 481 18.06 12.59 2.85
CA PHE A 481 18.80 11.36 3.09
C PHE A 481 20.04 11.59 3.97
N ARG A 482 20.88 12.58 3.66
CA ARG A 482 22.09 12.89 4.45
C ARG A 482 21.76 13.36 5.87
N GLN A 483 20.74 14.21 6.02
CA GLN A 483 20.38 14.80 7.32
C GLN A 483 19.52 13.87 8.18
N GLN A 484 18.95 12.82 7.59
CA GLN A 484 18.02 11.88 8.24
C GLN A 484 16.82 12.60 8.91
N ARG A 485 16.37 13.68 8.30
CA ARG A 485 15.26 14.52 8.80
C ARG A 485 14.33 14.91 7.65
N PRO A 486 13.04 15.07 7.91
CA PRO A 486 12.13 15.59 6.90
C PRO A 486 12.48 17.03 6.55
N LEU A 487 12.26 17.42 5.29
CA LEU A 487 12.49 18.77 4.79
C LEU A 487 11.30 19.24 3.95
N LEU A 488 10.96 20.52 4.05
CA LEU A 488 10.07 21.17 3.09
C LEU A 488 10.89 21.71 1.91
N ALA A 489 10.27 21.72 0.72
CA ALA A 489 10.81 22.37 -0.46
C ALA A 489 10.65 23.89 -0.37
N ASP A 490 11.71 24.62 -0.69
CA ASP A 490 11.72 26.06 -0.90
C ASP A 490 11.90 26.38 -2.41
N ASP A 491 11.66 27.63 -2.83
CA ASP A 491 11.70 28.04 -4.26
C ASP A 491 13.05 27.82 -4.95
N GLU A 492 14.14 27.74 -4.19
CA GLU A 492 15.51 27.52 -4.68
C GLU A 492 15.90 26.03 -4.73
N ASP A 493 15.07 25.13 -4.17
CA ASP A 493 15.42 23.72 -4.05
C ASP A 493 15.34 22.99 -5.40
N GLU A 494 16.42 22.31 -5.76
CA GLU A 494 16.44 21.38 -6.87
C GLU A 494 15.76 20.07 -6.46
N ILE A 495 14.71 19.69 -7.20
CA ILE A 495 14.04 18.40 -7.07
C ILE A 495 14.43 17.57 -8.28
N THR A 496 15.09 16.43 -8.06
CA THR A 496 15.35 15.49 -9.16
C THR A 496 14.03 14.89 -9.66
N LEU A 497 13.72 15.04 -10.93
CA LEU A 497 12.49 14.55 -11.59
C LEU A 497 12.84 13.76 -12.85
N THR A 498 11.95 12.87 -13.28
CA THR A 498 12.08 12.25 -14.62
C THR A 498 11.63 13.18 -15.75
N GLN A 499 10.77 14.17 -15.46
CA GLN A 499 10.21 15.12 -16.42
C GLN A 499 10.34 16.57 -15.92
N GLU A 500 11.04 17.43 -16.67
CA GLU A 500 11.27 18.86 -16.33
C GLU A 500 9.98 19.69 -16.17
N SER A 501 8.85 19.25 -16.75
CA SER A 501 7.57 19.95 -16.68
C SER A 501 6.83 19.79 -15.33
N ALA A 502 7.27 18.88 -14.45
CA ALA A 502 6.51 18.50 -13.26
C ALA A 502 6.68 19.45 -12.05
N THR A 503 7.74 20.27 -11.98
CA THR A 503 7.98 21.23 -10.87
C THR A 503 7.24 22.56 -11.03
N LYS A 504 6.92 23.01 -12.24
CA LYS A 504 6.47 24.39 -12.49
C LYS A 504 5.17 24.80 -11.77
N ASN A 505 4.44 23.85 -11.21
CA ASN A 505 3.19 24.08 -10.49
C ASN A 505 3.19 23.51 -9.06
N LEU A 506 4.32 23.07 -8.48
CA LEU A 506 4.32 22.61 -7.09
C LEU A 506 4.15 23.79 -6.12
N GLN A 507 3.06 23.79 -5.36
CA GLN A 507 2.78 24.84 -4.37
C GLN A 507 3.39 24.54 -3.00
N MET A 508 3.42 23.26 -2.63
CA MET A 508 4.00 22.77 -1.37
C MET A 508 4.59 21.40 -1.61
N ALA A 509 5.78 21.11 -1.08
CA ALA A 509 6.30 19.75 -1.10
C ALA A 509 7.06 19.44 0.19
N ILE A 510 6.96 18.19 0.61
CA ILE A 510 7.71 17.65 1.73
C ILE A 510 8.45 16.39 1.27
N VAL A 511 9.67 16.22 1.78
CA VAL A 511 10.43 14.99 1.66
C VAL A 511 10.64 14.38 3.03
N CYS A 512 10.40 13.07 3.14
CA CYS A 512 10.36 12.34 4.40
C CYS A 512 11.29 11.11 4.34
N PRO A 513 12.20 10.93 5.31
CA PRO A 513 13.00 9.72 5.38
C PRO A 513 12.19 8.60 6.04
N THR A 514 12.28 7.39 5.48
CA THR A 514 11.90 6.15 6.16
C THR A 514 13.14 5.56 6.79
N THR A 515 13.15 5.41 8.12
CA THR A 515 14.32 4.94 8.88
C THR A 515 14.06 3.59 9.54
N ILE A 516 15.04 2.69 9.45
CA ILE A 516 15.11 1.45 10.24
C ILE A 516 16.34 1.56 11.14
N GLY A 517 16.09 1.75 12.44
CA GLY A 517 17.13 2.06 13.40
C GLY A 517 17.86 3.35 13.08
N ASN A 518 19.11 3.25 12.63
CA ASN A 518 19.96 4.42 12.34
C ASN A 518 20.21 4.59 10.83
N ARG A 519 19.52 3.82 9.99
CA ARG A 519 19.70 3.84 8.54
C ARG A 519 18.42 4.33 7.88
N VAL A 520 18.56 5.28 6.98
CA VAL A 520 17.51 5.60 6.02
C VAL A 520 17.46 4.45 5.01
N VAL A 521 16.27 3.92 4.76
CA VAL A 521 16.05 2.81 3.80
C VAL A 521 15.29 3.27 2.56
N ALA A 522 14.54 4.36 2.69
CA ALA A 522 13.85 5.02 1.60
C ALA A 522 13.63 6.50 1.92
N VAL A 523 13.37 7.30 0.88
CA VAL A 523 12.96 8.69 0.98
C VAL A 523 11.69 8.87 0.15
N THR A 524 10.67 9.50 0.71
CA THR A 524 9.39 9.76 0.03
C THR A 524 9.21 11.26 -0.17
N LEU A 525 9.04 11.69 -1.42
CA LEU A 525 8.67 13.06 -1.75
C LEU A 525 7.18 13.12 -2.06
N LEU A 526 6.48 14.06 -1.44
CA LEU A 526 5.06 14.31 -1.58
C LEU A 526 4.85 15.78 -1.92
N GLY A 527 4.31 16.06 -3.11
CA GLY A 527 4.08 17.41 -3.61
C GLY A 527 2.61 17.71 -3.89
N CYS A 528 2.14 18.87 -3.45
CA CYS A 528 0.85 19.45 -3.81
C CYS A 528 1.03 20.39 -5.02
N GLN A 529 0.17 20.26 -6.02
CA GLN A 529 0.13 21.15 -7.20
C GLN A 529 -1.00 22.19 -7.09
#